data_AF-A0A7J0GEY6-F1
#
_entry.id   AF-A0A7J0GEY6-F1
#
_cell.length_a   1.000
_cell.length_b   1.000
_cell.length_c   1.000
_cell.angle_alpha   90.00
_cell.angle_beta   90.00
_cell.angle_gamma   90.00
#
_symmetry.space_group_name_H-M   'P 1'
#
loop_
_entity.id
_entity.type
_entity.pdbx_description
1 polymer ?
#
loop_
_entity_poly.entity_id
_entity_poly.type
_entity_poly.pdbx_seq_one_letter_code
_entity_poly.pdbx_strand_id
1 'polypeptide(L)'
;MYRNEMDNPQQTTERKFNKVHSSLRCMIERSFQVWKARWAYLKNIPPHIKFENQVKLVCATMAIHNFIRRSNMADMAFQYYDRNHYFNPVDDEVGPSHDRHHEDQVQRDDAYMHRRRNELLDAVVRNGRY
;
A
#
# COMPACT_ATOMS: atom_id res chain seq x y z
N MET A 1 -30.01 -15.72 -24.83
CA MET A 1 -28.58 -15.69 -25.19
C MET A 1 -27.83 -14.90 -24.14
N TYR A 2 -27.14 -15.57 -23.21
CA TYR A 2 -26.24 -14.90 -22.27
C TYR A 2 -24.85 -14.88 -22.88
N ARG A 3 -24.38 -13.69 -23.26
CA ARG A 3 -22.99 -13.48 -23.67
C ARG A 3 -22.13 -13.68 -22.42
N ASN A 4 -21.34 -14.75 -22.39
CA ASN A 4 -20.42 -15.04 -21.30
C ASN A 4 -19.44 -13.87 -21.15
N GLU A 5 -19.64 -13.04 -20.13
CA GLU A 5 -18.77 -11.90 -19.79
C GLU A 5 -17.32 -12.32 -19.50
N MET A 6 -17.08 -13.63 -19.31
CA MET A 6 -15.75 -14.21 -19.13
C MET A 6 -14.88 -14.21 -20.40
N ASP A 7 -15.46 -13.99 -21.58
CA ASP A 7 -14.74 -14.01 -22.86
C ASP A 7 -14.38 -12.62 -23.39
N ASN A 8 -14.50 -11.57 -22.57
CA ASN A 8 -14.02 -10.25 -22.94
C ASN A 8 -12.52 -10.12 -22.58
N PRO A 9 -11.59 -10.09 -23.56
CA PRO A 9 -10.15 -10.00 -23.30
C PRO A 9 -9.76 -8.71 -22.56
N GLN A 10 -10.55 -7.63 -22.72
CA GLN A 10 -10.34 -6.38 -21.97
C GLN A 10 -10.65 -6.56 -20.47
N GLN A 11 -11.76 -7.20 -20.12
CA GLN A 11 -12.11 -7.50 -18.72
C GLN A 11 -11.11 -8.46 -18.08
N THR A 12 -10.58 -9.42 -18.84
CA THR A 12 -9.57 -10.36 -18.35
C THR A 12 -8.25 -9.65 -18.04
N THR A 13 -7.85 -8.67 -18.86
CA THR A 13 -6.63 -7.89 -18.65
C THR A 13 -6.78 -6.93 -17.46
N GLU A 14 -7.90 -6.22 -17.37
CA GLU A 14 -8.19 -5.34 -16.24
C GLU A 14 -8.22 -6.12 -14.91
N ARG A 15 -8.85 -7.29 -14.89
CA ARG A 15 -8.85 -8.17 -13.72
C ARG A 15 -7.45 -8.61 -13.30
N LYS A 16 -6.59 -8.97 -14.26
CA LYS A 16 -5.18 -9.34 -13.98
C LYS A 16 -4.41 -8.16 -13.38
N PHE A 17 -4.53 -6.98 -13.97
CA PHE A 17 -3.90 -5.77 -13.45
C PHE A 17 -4.39 -5.43 -12.05
N ASN A 18 -5.72 -5.40 -11.83
CA ASN A 18 -6.30 -5.09 -10.53
C ASN A 18 -5.85 -6.10 -9.47
N LYS A 19 -5.76 -7.39 -9.81
CA LYS A 19 -5.23 -8.42 -8.89
C LYS A 19 -3.78 -8.15 -8.50
N VAL A 20 -2.91 -7.87 -9.48
CA VAL A 20 -1.48 -7.57 -9.22
C VAL A 20 -1.34 -6.26 -8.44
N HIS A 21 -2.07 -5.22 -8.83
CA HIS A 21 -2.06 -3.91 -8.18
C HIS A 21 -2.53 -4.00 -6.72
N SER A 22 -3.68 -4.63 -6.47
CA SER A 22 -4.19 -4.82 -5.11
C SER A 22 -3.28 -5.71 -4.27
N SER A 23 -2.67 -6.75 -4.86
CA SER A 23 -1.70 -7.59 -4.15
C SER A 23 -0.43 -6.82 -3.77
N LEU A 24 0.11 -6.01 -4.69
CA LEU A 24 1.27 -5.17 -4.42
C LEU A 24 0.96 -4.12 -3.35
N ARG A 25 -0.18 -3.44 -3.48
CA ARG A 25 -0.65 -2.46 -2.49
C ARG A 25 -0.77 -3.09 -1.10
N CYS A 26 -1.43 -4.25 -1.01
CA CYS A 26 -1.58 -4.97 0.25
C CYS A 26 -0.22 -5.32 0.89
N MET A 27 0.75 -5.76 0.07
CA MET A 27 2.10 -6.09 0.54
C MET A 27 2.84 -4.84 1.07
N ILE A 28 2.72 -3.71 0.38
CA ILE A 28 3.32 -2.44 0.79
C ILE A 28 2.70 -1.97 2.12
N GLU A 29 1.37 -1.89 2.19
CA GLU A 29 0.65 -1.45 3.38
C GLU A 29 1.00 -2.30 4.60
N ARG A 30 1.02 -3.62 4.45
CA ARG A 30 1.41 -4.55 5.52
C ARG A 30 2.85 -4.35 5.98
N SER A 31 3.77 -4.12 5.04
CA SER A 31 5.17 -3.86 5.40
C SER A 31 5.29 -2.59 6.23
N PHE A 32 4.57 -1.52 5.84
CA PHE A 32 4.50 -0.30 6.63
C PHE A 32 3.83 -0.50 8.00
N GLN A 33 2.81 -1.35 8.12
CA GLN A 33 2.20 -1.67 9.42
C GLN A 33 3.21 -2.34 10.36
N VAL A 34 3.96 -3.32 9.87
CA VAL A 34 5.04 -3.98 10.64
C VAL A 34 6.09 -2.96 11.06
N TRP A 35 6.50 -2.06 10.16
CA TRP A 35 7.45 -1.00 10.46
C TRP A 35 6.93 -0.08 11.58
N LYS A 36 5.69 0.40 11.48
CA LYS A 36 5.06 1.27 12.49
C LYS A 36 4.94 0.60 13.86
N ALA A 37 4.62 -0.69 13.90
CA ALA A 37 4.52 -1.45 15.14
C ALA A 37 5.89 -1.71 15.78
N ARG A 38 6.89 -2.06 14.96
CA ARG A 38 8.25 -2.33 15.42
C ARG A 38 8.97 -1.08 15.95
N TRP A 39 8.73 0.05 15.32
CA TRP A 39 9.41 1.31 15.63
C TRP A 39 8.45 2.34 16.22
N ALA A 40 7.65 1.93 17.22
CA ALA A 40 6.64 2.78 17.85
C ALA A 40 7.22 4.11 18.39
N TYR A 41 8.49 4.12 18.79
CA TYR A 41 9.22 5.32 19.20
C TYR A 41 9.22 6.43 18.13
N LEU A 42 9.18 6.09 16.84
CA LEU A 42 9.13 7.07 15.74
C LEU A 42 7.84 7.92 15.75
N LYS A 43 6.78 7.45 16.41
CA LYS A 43 5.54 8.23 16.57
C LYS A 43 5.75 9.46 17.47
N ASN A 44 6.65 9.34 18.45
CA ASN A 44 6.87 10.35 19.49
C ASN A 44 8.37 10.66 19.62
N ILE A 45 9.01 11.03 18.51
CA ILE A 45 10.41 11.44 18.53
C ILE A 45 10.52 12.73 19.36
N PRO A 46 11.37 12.79 20.40
CA PRO A 46 11.46 13.95 21.25
C PRO A 46 11.80 15.24 20.47
N PRO A 47 11.13 16.37 20.77
CA PRO A 47 11.28 17.61 20.01
C PRO A 47 12.67 18.25 20.16
N HIS A 48 13.44 17.86 21.19
CA HIS A 48 14.83 18.32 21.36
C HIS A 48 15.79 17.72 20.32
N ILE A 49 15.39 16.66 19.61
CA ILE A 49 16.18 16.08 18.52
C ILE A 49 15.99 16.93 17.27
N LYS A 50 17.10 17.43 16.71
CA LYS A 50 17.11 18.21 15.46
C LYS A 50 16.40 17.46 14.33
N PHE A 51 15.64 18.18 13.50
CA PHE A 51 14.89 17.62 12.38
C PHE A 51 15.73 16.71 11.46
N GLU A 52 16.96 17.13 11.13
CA GLU A 52 17.88 16.32 10.31
C GLU A 52 18.17 14.94 10.93
N ASN A 53 18.27 14.87 12.26
CA ASN A 53 18.48 13.61 12.97
C ASN A 53 17.20 12.77 13.01
N GLN A 54 16.01 13.39 13.07
CA GLN A 54 14.74 12.68 12.95
C GLN A 54 14.62 12.01 11.56
N VAL A 55 14.97 12.72 10.49
CA VAL A 55 15.00 12.18 9.13
C VAL A 55 15.99 11.02 9.03
N LYS A 56 17.22 11.17 9.56
CA LYS A 56 18.21 10.08 9.61
C LYS A 56 17.69 8.86 10.34
N LEU A 57 16.96 9.04 11.44
CA LEU A 57 16.36 7.96 12.22
C LEU A 57 15.28 7.21 11.41
N VAL A 58 14.41 7.93 10.72
CA VAL A 58 13.41 7.35 9.81
C VAL A 58 14.10 6.57 8.69
N CYS A 59 15.10 7.16 8.03
CA CYS A 59 15.84 6.47 6.95
C CYS A 59 16.56 5.22 7.45
N ALA A 60 17.22 5.28 8.61
CA ALA A 60 17.94 4.15 9.18
C ALA A 60 16.99 2.98 9.52
N THR A 61 15.87 3.26 10.20
CA THR A 61 14.88 2.23 10.55
C THR A 61 14.20 1.64 9.31
N MET A 62 13.96 2.44 8.27
CA MET A 62 13.46 1.97 6.97
C MET A 62 14.46 1.06 6.26
N ALA A 63 15.75 1.42 6.26
CA ALA A 63 16.80 0.59 5.68
C ALA A 63 16.92 -0.76 6.40
N ILE A 64 16.90 -0.75 7.74
CA ILE A 64 16.92 -1.97 8.56
C ILE A 64 15.67 -2.81 8.30
N HIS A 65 14.49 -2.20 8.24
CA HIS A 65 13.23 -2.89 7.96
C HIS A 65 13.25 -3.59 6.60
N ASN A 66 13.73 -2.89 5.57
CA ASN A 66 13.89 -3.44 4.23
C ASN A 66 14.92 -4.57 4.19
N PHE A 67 16.03 -4.44 4.92
CA PHE A 67 17.02 -5.50 5.05
C PHE A 67 16.40 -6.76 5.66
N ILE A 68 15.67 -6.63 6.78
CA ILE A 68 15.02 -7.76 7.44
C ILE A 68 14.00 -8.44 6.51
N ARG A 69 13.17 -7.67 5.79
CA ARG A 69 12.18 -8.24 4.85
C ARG A 69 12.84 -9.00 3.69
N ARG A 70 14.01 -8.54 3.25
CA ARG A 70 14.79 -9.15 2.16
C ARG A 70 15.67 -10.31 2.63
N SER A 71 16.04 -10.31 3.90
CA SER A 71 16.76 -11.43 4.49
C SER A 71 15.83 -12.66 4.44
N ASN A 72 16.35 -13.81 4.02
CA ASN A 72 15.57 -15.05 4.01
C ASN A 72 15.39 -15.64 5.42
N MET A 73 15.43 -14.78 6.43
CA MET A 73 15.29 -15.14 7.84
C MET A 73 13.82 -15.01 8.23
N ALA A 74 13.34 -16.00 8.97
CA ALA A 74 12.02 -15.95 9.57
C ALA A 74 11.92 -14.77 10.54
N ASP A 75 11.05 -13.80 10.25
CA ASP A 75 10.75 -12.68 11.13
C ASP A 75 9.32 -12.81 11.67
N MET A 76 9.20 -12.90 12.99
CA MET A 76 7.92 -13.15 13.65
C MET A 76 6.89 -12.04 13.43
N ALA A 77 7.32 -10.78 13.34
CA ALA A 77 6.37 -9.69 13.10
C ALA A 77 5.87 -9.74 11.66
N PHE A 78 6.74 -9.94 10.67
CA PHE A 78 6.28 -10.13 9.30
C PHE A 78 5.35 -11.33 9.17
N GLN A 79 5.65 -12.47 9.80
CA GLN A 79 4.78 -13.64 9.79
C GLN A 79 3.41 -13.39 10.44
N TYR A 80 3.38 -12.68 11.57
CA TYR A 80 2.14 -12.32 12.25
C TYR A 80 1.24 -11.47 11.36
N TYR A 81 1.79 -10.40 10.76
CA TYR A 81 1.03 -9.51 9.88
C TYR A 81 0.71 -10.14 8.52
N ASP A 82 1.55 -11.06 8.02
CA ASP A 82 1.27 -11.81 6.78
C ASP A 82 0.12 -12.81 6.99
N ARG A 83 -0.01 -13.39 8.19
CA ARG A 83 -1.09 -14.30 8.56
C ARG A 83 -2.39 -13.58 8.93
N ASN A 84 -2.29 -12.43 9.60
CA ASN A 84 -3.45 -11.63 10.00
C ASN A 84 -3.74 -10.51 8.99
N HIS A 85 -4.41 -10.88 7.89
CA HIS A 85 -4.91 -9.95 6.87
C HIS A 85 -5.88 -8.85 7.38
N TYR A 86 -6.33 -8.93 8.64
CA TYR A 86 -7.34 -8.04 9.24
C TYR A 86 -6.82 -7.12 10.36
N PHE A 87 -5.54 -7.18 10.72
CA PHE A 87 -5.04 -6.39 11.85
C PHE A 87 -4.63 -4.97 11.40
N ASN A 88 -5.57 -4.02 11.49
CA ASN A 88 -5.27 -2.59 11.52
C ASN A 88 -5.13 -2.16 13.00
N PRO A 89 -3.93 -1.93 13.56
CA PRO A 89 -3.78 -1.35 14.90
C PRO A 89 -4.03 0.17 14.89
N VAL A 90 -5.02 0.62 14.11
CA VAL A 90 -5.47 2.01 14.07
C VAL A 90 -6.82 2.05 14.79
N ASP A 91 -6.78 1.70 16.07
CA ASP A 91 -7.89 1.98 16.98
C ASP A 91 -7.27 2.34 18.32
N ASP A 92 -6.61 3.50 18.34
CA ASP A 92 -6.58 4.34 19.51
C ASP A 92 -6.95 5.75 19.03
N GLU A 93 -8.13 6.18 19.49
CA GLU A 93 -8.67 7.55 19.55
C GLU A 93 -9.78 7.95 18.55
N VAL A 94 -11.01 7.54 18.90
CA VAL A 94 -12.28 8.31 18.96
C VAL A 94 -12.75 9.10 17.70
N GLY A 95 -13.88 8.68 17.09
CA GLY A 95 -14.67 9.48 16.12
C GLY A 95 -15.65 10.47 16.79
N PRO A 96 -16.66 11.06 16.10
CA PRO A 96 -16.93 11.19 14.66
C PRO A 96 -17.04 12.66 14.20
N SER A 97 -16.73 12.96 12.93
CA SER A 97 -17.28 14.11 12.19
C SER A 97 -17.07 13.92 10.69
N HIS A 98 -18.15 13.63 9.97
CA HIS A 98 -18.23 13.75 8.52
C HIS A 98 -17.94 15.22 8.15
N ASP A 99 -16.72 15.52 7.71
CA ASP A 99 -16.42 16.80 7.07
C ASP A 99 -16.55 16.63 5.55
N ARG A 100 -17.59 17.24 4.99
CA ARG A 100 -18.02 17.15 3.57
C ARG A 100 -17.13 17.94 2.62
N HIS A 101 -15.84 18.09 2.94
CA HIS A 101 -14.85 18.79 2.14
C HIS A 101 -13.74 17.88 1.59
N HIS A 102 -13.74 16.58 1.92
CA HIS A 102 -12.74 15.61 1.43
C HIS A 102 -13.13 14.92 0.11
N GLU A 103 -14.41 14.92 -0.28
CA GLU A 103 -14.87 14.19 -1.48
C GLU A 103 -14.36 14.79 -2.80
N ASP A 104 -14.15 16.10 -2.86
CA ASP A 104 -13.80 16.84 -4.08
C ASP A 104 -12.31 16.69 -4.48
N GLN A 105 -11.43 16.48 -3.49
CA GLN A 105 -10.01 16.20 -3.73
C GLN A 105 -9.77 14.71 -4.03
N VAL A 106 -10.48 13.81 -3.34
CA VAL A 106 -10.41 12.37 -3.58
C VAL A 106 -10.86 12.03 -5.01
N GLN A 107 -11.87 12.71 -5.56
CA GLN A 107 -12.31 12.50 -6.96
C GLN A 107 -11.29 12.95 -8.02
N ARG A 108 -10.51 14.00 -7.76
CA ARG A 108 -9.46 14.45 -8.70
C ARG A 108 -8.26 13.50 -8.70
N ASP A 109 -7.86 13.03 -7.53
CA ASP A 109 -6.79 12.05 -7.40
C ASP A 109 -7.20 10.68 -7.95
N ASP A 110 -8.47 10.27 -7.77
CA ASP A 110 -9.02 9.08 -8.40
C ASP A 110 -8.99 9.19 -9.92
N ALA A 111 -9.40 10.32 -10.51
CA ALA A 111 -9.39 10.49 -11.95
C ALA A 111 -7.96 10.42 -12.54
N TYR A 112 -6.98 10.97 -11.83
CA TYR A 112 -5.57 10.89 -12.22
C TYR A 112 -5.04 9.46 -12.12
N MET A 113 -5.25 8.79 -10.98
CA MET A 113 -4.82 7.41 -10.77
C MET A 113 -5.51 6.45 -11.74
N HIS A 114 -6.79 6.69 -12.03
CA HIS A 114 -7.57 5.93 -13.00
C HIS A 114 -7.08 6.11 -14.43
N ARG A 115 -6.67 7.33 -14.81
CA ARG A 115 -6.02 7.58 -16.11
C ARG A 115 -4.67 6.88 -16.20
N ARG A 116 -3.84 7.02 -15.16
CA ARG A 116 -2.51 6.39 -15.11
C ARG A 116 -2.59 4.87 -15.15
N ARG A 117 -3.60 4.31 -14.48
CA ARG A 117 -3.97 2.90 -14.55
C ARG A 117 -4.29 2.47 -15.98
N ASN A 118 -5.13 3.22 -16.70
CA ASN A 118 -5.52 2.90 -18.07
C ASN A 118 -4.32 2.98 -19.04
N GLU A 119 -3.43 3.96 -18.86
CA GLU A 119 -2.19 4.07 -19.65
C GLU A 119 -1.27 2.85 -19.47
N LEU A 120 -1.12 2.36 -18.23
CA LEU A 120 -0.33 1.17 -17.92
C LEU A 120 -0.97 -0.10 -18.49
N LEU A 121 -2.30 -0.22 -18.41
CA LEU A 121 -3.06 -1.31 -19.03
C LEU A 121 -2.81 -1.36 -20.54
N ASP A 122 -2.95 -0.22 -21.22
CA ASP A 122 -2.72 -0.13 -22.66
C ASP A 122 -1.26 -0.41 -23.05
N ALA A 123 -0.30 -0.02 -22.22
CA ALA A 123 1.11 -0.34 -22.43
C ALA A 123 1.38 -1.86 -22.30
N VAL A 124 0.76 -2.53 -21.33
CA VAL A 124 0.87 -3.98 -21.15
C VAL A 124 0.20 -4.74 -22.30
N VAL A 125 -0.96 -4.30 -22.77
CA VAL A 125 -1.66 -4.91 -23.91
C VAL A 125 -0.86 -4.75 -25.22
N ARG A 126 -0.26 -3.57 -25.45
CA ARG A 126 0.55 -3.30 -26.65
C ARG A 126 1.88 -4.05 -26.66
N ASN A 127 2.50 -4.25 -25.50
CA ASN A 127 3.78 -4.94 -25.37
C ASN A 127 3.65 -6.46 -25.17
N GLY A 128 2.44 -6.97 -24.89
CA GLY A 128 2.13 -8.38 -24.65
C GLY A 128 1.61 -9.15 -25.87
N ARG A 129 2.15 -8.89 -27.07
CA ARG A 129 1.91 -9.75 -28.24
C ARG A 129 2.61 -11.10 -28.03
N TYR A 130 1.86 -12.09 -27.55
CA TYR A 130 2.11 -13.50 -27.88
C TYR A 130 1.44 -13.81 -29.21
#